data_AF-A0A940KI78-F1
#
_entry.id   AF-A0A940KI78-F1
#
_cell.length_a   1.000
_cell.length_b   1.000
_cell.length_c   1.000
_cell.angle_alpha   90.00
_cell.angle_beta   90.00
_cell.angle_gamma   90.00
#
_symmetry.space_group_name_H-M   'P 1'
#
loop_
_entity.id
_entity.type
_entity.pdbx_description
1 polymer ?
#
loop_
_entity_poly.entity_id
_entity_poly.type
_entity_poly.pdbx_seq_one_letter_code
_entity_poly.pdbx_strand_id
1 'polypeptide(L)'
;MISLLLNFTSNGKECSAEVELEGIAHSWNAEVKVTGHPSIHQFHIKYWLGSFLLPVFESRDAAIFFEPLFQQIEERATEVLPGEFD
;
A
#
# COMPACT_ATOMS: atom_id res chain seq x y z
N MET A 1 -2.05 6.04 -13.95
CA MET A 1 -1.10 5.72 -12.87
C MET A 1 -0.96 6.95 -11.98
N ILE A 2 -1.07 6.77 -10.66
CA ILE A 2 -1.05 7.85 -9.66
C ILE A 2 0.06 7.56 -8.66
N SER A 3 0.98 8.49 -8.49
CA SER A 3 2.09 8.37 -7.55
C SER A 3 1.73 9.03 -6.22
N LEU A 4 1.87 8.29 -5.13
CA LEU A 4 1.63 8.77 -3.76
C LEU A 4 2.92 8.68 -2.96
N LEU A 5 3.15 9.69 -2.11
CA LEU A 5 4.18 9.64 -1.08
C LEU A 5 3.49 9.58 0.29
N LEU A 6 3.63 8.45 0.96
CA LEU A 6 2.96 8.18 2.23
C LEU A 6 4.00 8.05 3.34
N ASN A 7 3.76 8.73 4.45
CA ASN A 7 4.54 8.56 5.67
C ASN A 7 3.70 7.77 6.67
N PHE A 8 4.32 6.81 7.34
CA PHE A 8 3.63 6.00 8.33
C PHE A 8 4.57 5.67 9.49
N THR A 9 4.00 5.57 10.68
CA THR A 9 4.73 5.20 11.90
C THR A 9 4.26 3.82 12.33
N SER A 10 5.20 2.91 12.54
CA SER A 10 4.90 1.56 13.01
C SER A 10 5.94 1.10 14.03
N ASN A 11 5.49 0.54 15.15
CA ASN A 11 6.34 0.16 16.28
C ASN A 11 7.30 1.29 16.74
N GLY A 12 6.83 2.55 16.72
CA GLY A 12 7.63 3.72 17.09
C GLY A 12 8.68 4.14 16.06
N LYS A 13 8.68 3.56 14.86
CA LYS A 13 9.58 3.87 13.77
C LYS A 13 8.86 4.58 12.64
N GLU A 14 9.36 5.75 12.26
CA GLU A 14 8.87 6.47 11.07
C GLU A 14 9.47 5.86 9.80
N CYS A 15 8.62 5.62 8.82
CA CYS A 15 8.98 5.11 7.50
C CYS A 15 8.23 5.91 6.44
N SER A 16 8.77 5.90 5.22
CA SER A 16 8.10 6.47 4.06
C SER A 16 7.93 5.42 2.97
N ALA A 17 6.87 5.58 2.18
CA ALA A 17 6.52 4.72 1.08
C ALA A 17 6.20 5.56 -0.15
N GLU A 18 6.92 5.30 -1.23
CA GLU A 18 6.53 5.72 -2.58
C GLU A 18 5.60 4.64 -3.13
N VAL A 19 4.38 5.02 -3.52
CA VAL A 19 3.34 4.10 -3.98
C VAL A 19 2.88 4.50 -5.37
N GLU A 20 3.08 3.62 -6.34
CA GLU A 20 2.50 3.76 -7.67
C GLU A 20 1.20 2.98 -7.73
N LEU A 21 0.08 3.71 -7.84
CA LEU A 21 -1.26 3.16 -7.96
C LEU A 21 -1.70 3.08 -9.42
N GLU A 22 -2.24 1.93 -9.77
CA GLU A 22 -2.90 1.71 -11.06
C GLU A 22 -4.17 0.89 -10.87
N GLY A 23 -5.29 1.43 -11.35
CA GLY A 23 -6.57 0.77 -11.28
C GLY A 23 -7.72 1.75 -11.31
N ILE A 24 -8.84 1.29 -10.77
CA ILE A 24 -10.11 1.99 -10.80
C ILE A 24 -10.94 1.56 -9.60
N ALA A 25 -11.50 2.50 -8.87
CA ALA A 25 -12.39 2.28 -7.73
C ALA A 25 -12.01 1.04 -6.88
N HIS A 26 -12.80 -0.03 -7.00
CA HIS A 26 -12.67 -1.26 -6.21
C HIS A 26 -11.69 -2.30 -6.79
N SER A 27 -10.90 -1.96 -7.81
CA SER A 27 -9.91 -2.85 -8.42
C SER A 27 -8.64 -2.09 -8.73
N TRP A 28 -7.61 -2.28 -7.91
CA TRP A 28 -6.33 -1.58 -8.08
C TRP A 28 -5.12 -2.41 -7.67
N ASN A 29 -3.97 -2.01 -8.19
CA ASN A 29 -2.66 -2.52 -7.84
C ASN A 29 -1.81 -1.38 -7.28
N ALA A 30 -0.95 -1.72 -6.33
CA ALA A 30 0.03 -0.80 -5.77
C ALA A 30 1.43 -1.43 -5.87
N GLU A 31 2.35 -0.75 -6.53
CA GLU A 31 3.79 -1.01 -6.36
C GLU A 31 4.29 -0.07 -5.26
N VAL A 32 4.88 -0.64 -4.21
CA VAL A 32 5.27 0.10 -3.02
C VAL A 32 6.76 -0.02 -2.81
N LYS A 33 7.46 1.11 -2.68
CA LYS A 33 8.88 1.20 -2.30
C LYS A 33 9.01 1.85 -0.94
N VAL A 34 9.62 1.14 0.01
CA VAL A 34 9.71 1.54 1.41
C VAL A 34 11.11 1.98 1.76
N THR A 35 11.19 3.16 2.39
CA THR A 35 12.40 3.65 3.05
C THR A 35 12.21 3.61 4.56
N GLY A 36 13.26 3.20 5.27
CA GLY A 36 13.28 3.11 6.73
C GLY A 36 13.18 1.68 7.26
N HIS A 37 12.53 0.73 6.60
CA HIS A 37 12.49 -0.67 7.05
C HIS A 37 13.82 -1.40 6.71
N PRO A 38 14.37 -2.25 7.61
CA PRO A 38 15.70 -2.84 7.43
C PRO A 38 15.79 -3.94 6.36
N SER A 39 14.73 -4.71 6.13
CA SER A 39 14.75 -5.89 5.23
C SER A 39 13.78 -5.81 4.06
N ILE A 40 12.81 -4.88 4.10
CA ILE A 40 11.70 -4.84 3.15
C ILE A 40 11.73 -3.46 2.51
N HIS A 41 12.09 -3.43 1.24
CA HIS A 41 12.24 -2.20 0.47
C HIS A 41 11.23 -2.08 -0.67
N GLN A 42 10.61 -3.18 -1.07
CA GLN A 42 9.62 -3.16 -2.14
C GLN A 42 8.64 -4.32 -2.01
N PHE A 43 7.38 -4.08 -2.34
CA PHE A 43 6.36 -5.13 -2.46
C PHE A 43 5.17 -4.68 -3.32
N HIS A 44 4.29 -5.62 -3.66
CA HIS A 44 3.09 -5.37 -4.47
C HIS A 44 1.82 -5.75 -3.71
N ILE A 45 0.82 -4.88 -3.75
CA ILE A 45 -0.52 -5.15 -3.22
C ILE A 45 -1.51 -5.20 -4.39
N LYS A 46 -2.46 -6.12 -4.32
CA LYS A 46 -3.62 -6.11 -5.21
C LYS A 46 -4.89 -6.03 -4.40
N TYR A 47 -5.85 -5.24 -4.86
CA TYR A 47 -7.17 -5.11 -4.28
C TYR A 47 -8.24 -5.43 -5.32
N TRP A 48 -9.24 -6.20 -4.91
CA TRP A 48 -10.38 -6.57 -5.74
C TRP A 48 -11.64 -6.66 -4.90
N LEU A 49 -12.62 -5.79 -5.17
CA LEU A 49 -13.97 -5.82 -4.62
C LEU A 49 -14.01 -5.98 -3.08
N GLY A 50 -13.22 -5.19 -2.34
CA GLY A 50 -13.18 -5.29 -0.88
C GLY A 50 -12.23 -6.35 -0.32
N SER A 51 -11.55 -7.12 -1.17
CA SER A 51 -10.59 -8.15 -0.77
C SER A 51 -9.17 -7.75 -1.16
N PHE A 52 -8.22 -7.96 -0.24
CA PHE A 52 -6.80 -7.69 -0.47
C PHE A 52 -6.04 -8.98 -0.72
N LEU A 53 -5.15 -8.93 -1.70
CA LEU A 53 -3.99 -9.81 -1.78
C LEU A 53 -2.77 -9.00 -1.36
N LEU A 54 -2.37 -9.20 -0.10
CA LEU A 54 -1.19 -8.58 0.48
C LEU A 54 0.08 -9.35 0.11
N PRO A 55 1.25 -8.68 0.15
CA PRO A 55 2.53 -9.37 0.04
C PRO A 55 2.68 -10.49 1.07
N VAL A 56 3.35 -11.57 0.68
CA VAL A 56 3.75 -12.60 1.63
C VAL A 56 4.97 -12.11 2.39
N PHE A 57 4.81 -11.93 3.69
CA PHE A 57 5.89 -11.52 4.59
C PHE A 57 6.57 -12.72 5.26
N GLU A 58 7.83 -12.54 5.64
CA GLU A 58 8.62 -13.56 6.36
C GLU A 58 8.05 -13.88 7.75
N SER A 59 7.27 -12.97 8.33
CA SER A 59 6.63 -13.14 9.63
C SER A 59 5.32 -12.36 9.72
N ARG A 60 4.47 -12.74 10.69
CA ARG A 60 3.26 -11.99 11.01
C ARG A 60 3.58 -10.58 11.52
N ASP A 61 4.67 -10.42 12.25
CA ASP A 61 5.09 -9.11 12.77
C ASP A 61 5.46 -8.15 11.66
N ALA A 62 6.08 -8.64 10.58
CA ALA A 62 6.32 -7.83 9.39
C ALA A 62 5.01 -7.41 8.72
N ALA A 63 4.01 -8.28 8.65
CA ALA A 63 2.69 -7.91 8.12
C ALA A 63 1.99 -6.84 8.98
N ILE A 64 2.02 -6.98 10.31
CA ILE A 64 1.47 -6.00 11.25
C ILE A 64 2.22 -4.66 11.14
N PHE A 65 3.54 -4.70 10.93
CA PHE A 65 4.34 -3.48 10.78
C PHE A 65 3.80 -2.58 9.64
N PHE A 66 3.37 -3.16 8.52
CA PHE A 66 2.88 -2.41 7.37
C PHE A 66 1.37 -2.15 7.36
N GLU A 67 0.62 -2.62 8.36
CA GLU A 67 -0.83 -2.42 8.46
C GLU A 67 -1.26 -0.94 8.34
N PRO A 68 -0.59 0.04 9.01
CA PRO A 68 -0.95 1.46 8.86
C PRO A 68 -0.75 1.98 7.44
N LEU A 69 0.20 1.43 6.69
CA LEU A 69 0.45 1.80 5.30
C LEU A 69 -0.63 1.21 4.39
N PHE A 70 -1.06 -0.03 4.61
CA PHE A 70 -2.12 -0.66 3.81
C PHE A 70 -3.43 0.11 3.91
N GLN A 71 -3.80 0.52 5.13
CA GLN A 71 -4.99 1.34 5.35
C GLN A 71 -4.90 2.68 4.59
N GLN A 72 -3.77 3.37 4.68
CA GLN A 72 -3.58 4.64 3.96
C GLN A 72 -3.64 4.45 2.43
N ILE A 73 -3.06 3.36 1.90
CA ILE A 73 -3.13 3.08 0.46
C ILE A 73 -4.58 2.86 0.02
N GLU A 74 -5.40 2.12 0.79
CA GLU A 74 -6.81 1.90 0.47
C GLU A 74 -7.62 3.21 0.49
N GLU A 75 -7.45 4.00 1.54
CA GLU A 75 -8.10 5.31 1.67
C GLU A 75 -7.75 6.20 0.48
N ARG A 76 -6.46 6.32 0.15
CA ARG A 76 -6.02 7.12 -0.99
C ARG A 76 -6.49 6.58 -2.32
N ALA A 77 -6.44 5.27 -2.54
CA ALA A 77 -6.91 4.66 -3.78
C ALA A 77 -8.38 5.00 -4.05
N THR A 78 -9.22 5.01 -3.01
CA THR A 78 -10.64 5.35 -3.10
C THR A 78 -10.88 6.83 -3.41
N GLU A 79 -9.98 7.72 -2.96
CA GLU A 79 -10.05 9.16 -3.23
C GLU A 79 -9.57 9.54 -4.63
N VAL A 80 -8.50 8.91 -5.12
CA VAL A 80 -7.74 9.39 -6.28
C VAL A 80 -8.01 8.60 -7.56
N LEU A 81 -8.45 7.35 -7.46
CA LEU A 81 -8.77 6.55 -8.64
C LEU A 81 -10.18 6.85 -9.13
N PRO A 82 -10.41 6.83 -10.47
CA PRO A 82 -11.73 7.04 -11.03
C PRO A 82 -12.72 5.99 -10.54
N GLY A 83 -14.01 6.36 -10.47
CA GLY A 83 -15.10 5.51 -10.01
C GLY A 83 -15.57 4.47 -11.03
N GLU A 84 -15.46 4.78 -12.32
CA GLU A 84 -15.98 4.00 -13.44
C GLU A 84 -15.00 4.01 -14.61
N PHE A 85 -15.00 2.95 -15.42
CA PHE A 85 -14.16 2.87 -16.61
C PHE A 85 -14.74 3.84 -17.65
N ASP A 86 -13.99 4.88 -18.02
CA ASP A 86 -14.31 5.76 -19.14
C ASP A 86 -14.43 4.99 -20.47
#